data_AF-A0A3F3Q8R7-F1
#
_entry.id   AF-A0A3F3Q8R7-F1
#
_cell.length_a   1.000
_cell.length_b   1.000
_cell.length_c   1.000
_cell.angle_alpha   90.00
_cell.angle_beta   90.00
_cell.angle_gamma   90.00
#
_symmetry.space_group_name_H-M   'P 1'
#
loop_
_entity.id
_entity.type
_entity.pdbx_description
1 polymer ?
#
loop_
_entity_poly.entity_id
_entity_poly.type
_entity_poly.pdbx_seq_one_letter_code
_entity_poly.pdbx_strand_id
1 'polypeptide(L)'
;MSISPLPKALFFDVFGTVVEWRSCVTQALMKAAENALLDPGKQLPADVRARVQATTSEDWQAIAEEWRASYGRFTKNFDSTSTFVSVDEHHYSSIKQLLHQRGLHDILSDEERWDLALCWHRLEPWSDSVEGLELLNRRFQTCTLSNGNVSLLEDLLKYGSLPFMNVASAEHFGAYKPALRAYHGAAERFGLDPSECGMVAAHLYDLKAAKKAGFMTIYVERPQEESFTAEQIAEAKQEGFVDLWLEHGYSGLIGESKVHGHADADGHFRRKESAFRSTVSSDPDAEFPAEKDRYVLYLTYGCPWAHRTNLVRSLKGLEDIIQLVVLDPELGPEGWFFSGRWGSAEKDPLYGFTKLSQFYFKAEPDYEGRYTVPMLWDKRKETIVNNESAEIIRMLYTEFDQLLPEELREANRPGGGFYPAHLRSEIDAMNEWVYHKINNGVYKTGFATTQEAYDANVYPLFEALDRVEQHLAHPGHQPYLFGENITEADIRLYTTICRFDVAYYLIFRCNLKMIRHDYPLIDRWYRRLYHDETQRTRGGAFKKTTFFGIYKFGYLKALGKRSGSTQTIIPAGPFPDILPLEA
;
A
#
# COMPACT_ATOMS: atom_id res chain seq x y z
N MET A 1 6.60 15.79 9.52
CA MET A 1 7.99 16.15 9.13
C MET A 1 8.60 16.93 10.28
N SER A 2 9.84 16.64 10.70
CA SER A 2 10.52 17.27 11.86
C SER A 2 11.77 18.08 11.51
N ILE A 3 12.11 18.26 10.22
CA ILE A 3 13.24 19.11 9.80
C ILE A 3 12.72 20.53 9.60
N SER A 4 13.25 21.50 10.36
CA SER A 4 12.94 22.93 10.23
C SER A 4 14.20 23.77 10.49
N PRO A 5 14.56 24.72 9.60
CA PRO A 5 13.93 24.99 8.31
C PRO A 5 14.11 23.83 7.32
N LEU A 6 13.29 23.79 6.27
CA LEU A 6 13.42 22.78 5.21
C LEU A 6 14.58 23.14 4.26
N PRO A 7 15.25 22.14 3.67
CA PRO A 7 16.28 22.39 2.67
C PRO A 7 15.67 23.00 1.40
N LYS A 8 16.45 23.80 0.67
CA LYS A 8 16.10 24.33 -0.65
C LYS A 8 16.41 23.33 -1.76
N ALA A 9 17.48 22.55 -1.59
CA ALA A 9 17.89 21.50 -2.52
C ALA A 9 18.14 20.18 -1.80
N LEU A 10 17.79 19.08 -2.45
CA LEU A 10 18.07 17.72 -2.00
C LEU A 10 19.08 17.08 -2.94
N PHE A 11 20.24 16.75 -2.37
CA PHE A 11 21.34 16.05 -3.01
C PHE A 11 21.27 14.57 -2.67
N PHE A 12 21.36 13.71 -3.69
CA PHE A 12 21.20 12.28 -3.54
C PHE A 12 22.50 11.55 -3.81
N ASP A 13 22.92 10.71 -2.87
CA ASP A 13 23.71 9.56 -3.27
C ASP A 13 22.87 8.69 -4.22
N VAL A 14 23.49 8.09 -5.23
CA VAL A 14 22.75 7.41 -6.32
C VAL A 14 22.82 5.90 -6.17
N PHE A 15 24.02 5.32 -6.22
CA PHE A 15 24.23 3.88 -6.11
C PHE A 15 23.75 3.35 -4.76
N GLY A 16 22.93 2.30 -4.73
CA GLY A 16 22.38 1.73 -3.51
C GLY A 16 21.22 2.55 -2.93
N THR A 17 21.28 3.88 -2.99
CA THR A 17 20.22 4.76 -2.45
C THR A 17 19.00 4.85 -3.38
N VAL A 18 19.23 5.06 -4.68
CA VAL A 18 18.17 5.32 -5.69
C VAL A 18 18.10 4.19 -6.73
N VAL A 19 19.23 3.52 -7.00
CA VAL A 19 19.31 2.37 -7.89
C VAL A 19 19.85 1.14 -7.15
N GLU A 20 19.35 -0.05 -7.48
CA GLU A 20 19.85 -1.32 -6.98
C GLU A 20 20.98 -1.81 -7.89
N TRP A 21 22.15 -2.09 -7.30
CA TRP A 21 23.32 -2.47 -8.07
C TRP A 21 23.65 -3.96 -8.02
N ARG A 22 23.36 -4.65 -6.91
CA ARG A 22 23.86 -5.99 -6.63
C ARG A 22 23.30 -7.01 -7.60
N SER A 23 22.01 -6.99 -7.83
CA SER A 23 21.35 -7.88 -8.79
C SER A 23 21.75 -7.54 -10.23
N CYS A 24 21.75 -6.25 -10.57
CA CYS A 24 22.09 -5.77 -11.91
C CYS A 24 23.52 -6.15 -12.33
N VAL A 25 24.51 -5.90 -11.46
CA VAL A 25 25.92 -6.17 -11.73
C VAL A 25 26.20 -7.68 -11.73
N THR A 26 25.58 -8.44 -10.83
CA THR A 26 25.70 -9.91 -10.82
C THR A 26 25.19 -10.52 -12.13
N GLN A 27 24.02 -10.07 -12.60
CA GLN A 27 23.47 -10.53 -13.87
C GLN A 27 24.34 -10.13 -15.07
N ALA A 28 24.92 -8.93 -15.06
CA ALA A 28 25.84 -8.49 -16.11
C ALA A 28 27.10 -9.37 -16.17
N LEU A 29 27.69 -9.73 -15.02
CA LEU A 29 28.83 -10.65 -14.93
C LEU A 29 28.47 -12.03 -15.47
N MET A 30 27.34 -12.60 -15.02
CA MET A 30 26.86 -13.90 -15.48
C MET A 30 26.63 -13.92 -16.99
N LYS A 31 25.97 -12.89 -17.53
CA LYS A 31 25.70 -12.76 -18.96
C LYS A 31 26.97 -12.62 -19.78
N ALA A 32 27.95 -11.87 -19.30
CA ALA A 32 29.25 -11.74 -19.96
C ALA A 32 29.99 -13.09 -20.02
N ALA A 33 29.95 -13.85 -18.93
CA ALA A 33 30.51 -15.19 -18.87
C ALA A 33 29.78 -16.20 -19.78
N GLU A 34 28.45 -16.17 -19.80
CA GLU A 34 27.63 -17.00 -20.68
C GLU A 34 27.92 -16.71 -22.16
N ASN A 35 27.96 -15.43 -22.55
CA ASN A 35 28.31 -15.01 -23.90
C ASN A 35 29.70 -15.52 -24.30
N ALA A 36 30.69 -15.44 -23.40
CA ALA A 36 32.04 -15.94 -23.66
C ALA A 36 32.09 -17.47 -23.85
N LEU A 37 31.22 -18.23 -23.17
CA LEU A 37 31.13 -19.69 -23.35
C LEU A 37 30.46 -20.09 -24.67
N LEU A 38 29.49 -19.30 -25.12
CA LEU A 38 28.67 -19.57 -26.30
C LEU A 38 29.29 -19.05 -27.60
N ASP A 39 30.25 -18.13 -27.54
CA ASP A 39 30.90 -17.56 -28.72
C ASP A 39 31.78 -18.61 -29.44
N PRO A 40 31.41 -19.05 -30.66
CA PRO A 40 32.20 -20.03 -31.41
C PRO A 40 33.55 -19.47 -31.90
N GLY A 41 33.72 -18.15 -31.94
CA GLY A 41 34.97 -17.48 -32.28
C GLY A 41 35.96 -17.40 -31.12
N LYS A 42 35.52 -17.66 -29.88
CA LYS A 42 36.35 -17.53 -28.68
C LYS A 42 36.90 -18.88 -28.22
N GLN A 43 38.20 -19.11 -28.47
CA GLN A 43 38.90 -20.30 -27.99
C GLN A 43 39.38 -20.13 -26.55
N LEU A 44 38.50 -20.45 -25.59
CA LEU A 44 38.85 -20.48 -24.17
C LEU A 44 39.68 -21.72 -23.82
N PRO A 45 40.76 -21.59 -23.02
CA PRO A 45 41.45 -22.73 -22.43
C PRO A 45 40.48 -23.67 -21.69
N ALA A 46 40.71 -24.98 -21.77
CA ALA A 46 39.78 -25.97 -21.21
C ALA A 46 39.58 -25.83 -19.70
N ASP A 47 40.62 -25.42 -18.97
CA ASP A 47 40.57 -25.16 -17.54
C ASP A 47 39.77 -23.89 -17.22
N VAL A 48 39.93 -22.81 -18.00
CA VAL A 48 39.12 -21.58 -17.88
C VAL A 48 37.65 -21.90 -18.15
N ARG A 49 37.34 -22.63 -19.23
CA ARG A 49 35.97 -23.05 -19.56
C ARG A 49 35.33 -23.84 -18.42
N ALA A 50 36.05 -24.82 -17.86
CA ALA A 50 35.56 -25.61 -16.72
C ALA A 50 35.34 -24.76 -15.47
N ARG A 51 36.23 -23.80 -15.17
CA ARG A 51 36.05 -22.86 -14.04
C ARG A 51 34.79 -22.01 -14.20
N VAL A 52 34.56 -21.42 -15.38
CA VAL A 52 33.37 -20.61 -15.64
C VAL A 52 32.09 -21.43 -15.47
N GLN A 53 32.06 -22.65 -16.02
CA GLN A 53 30.91 -23.56 -15.90
C GLN A 53 30.63 -24.01 -14.47
N ALA A 54 31.66 -24.05 -13.61
CA ALA A 54 31.53 -24.40 -12.19
C ALA A 54 31.18 -23.20 -11.29
N THR A 55 31.27 -21.97 -11.79
CA THR A 55 31.02 -20.75 -11.00
C THR A 55 29.51 -20.58 -10.79
N THR A 56 29.06 -20.55 -9.53
CA THR A 56 27.63 -20.45 -9.20
C THR A 56 27.14 -19.00 -9.22
N SER A 57 25.82 -18.80 -9.09
CA SER A 57 25.25 -17.45 -8.96
C SER A 57 25.79 -16.71 -7.73
N GLU A 58 26.00 -17.43 -6.62
CA GLU A 58 26.57 -16.89 -5.39
C GLU A 58 28.03 -16.45 -5.57
N ASP A 59 28.82 -17.21 -6.34
CA ASP A 59 30.18 -16.83 -6.68
C ASP A 59 30.24 -15.55 -7.52
N TRP A 60 29.32 -15.40 -8.49
CA TRP A 60 29.21 -14.17 -9.29
C TRP A 60 28.77 -12.97 -8.46
N GLN A 61 27.86 -13.18 -7.50
CA GLN A 61 27.47 -12.15 -6.55
C GLN A 61 28.67 -11.73 -5.68
N ALA A 62 29.47 -12.69 -5.19
CA ALA A 62 30.68 -12.38 -4.43
C ALA A 62 31.68 -11.54 -5.25
N ILE A 63 31.82 -11.81 -6.56
CA ILE A 63 32.63 -10.98 -7.46
C ILE A 63 32.06 -9.56 -7.55
N ALA A 64 30.74 -9.40 -7.69
CA ALA A 64 30.10 -8.08 -7.72
C ALA A 64 30.33 -7.30 -6.42
N GLU A 65 30.23 -7.96 -5.26
CA GLU A 65 30.48 -7.36 -3.95
C GLU A 65 31.96 -6.95 -3.76
N GLU A 66 32.90 -7.81 -4.15
CA GLU A 66 34.34 -7.47 -4.14
C GLU A 66 34.66 -6.30 -5.07
N TRP A 67 34.00 -6.25 -6.23
CA TRP A 67 34.13 -5.15 -7.18
C TRP A 67 33.62 -3.84 -6.58
N ARG A 68 32.44 -3.84 -5.95
CA ARG A 68 31.90 -2.69 -5.23
C ARG A 68 32.80 -2.25 -4.07
N ALA A 69 33.33 -3.20 -3.29
CA ALA A 69 34.25 -2.92 -2.20
C ALA A 69 35.57 -2.30 -2.70
N SER A 70 36.06 -2.71 -3.88
CA SER A 70 37.25 -2.09 -4.50
C SER A 70 37.03 -0.61 -4.80
N TYR A 71 35.84 -0.26 -5.31
CA TYR A 71 35.44 1.12 -5.54
C TYR A 71 35.41 1.93 -4.24
N GLY A 72 34.83 1.39 -3.16
CA GLY A 72 34.80 2.08 -1.87
C GLY A 72 36.21 2.35 -1.30
N ARG A 73 37.17 1.43 -1.50
CA ARG A 73 38.58 1.64 -1.15
C ARG A 73 39.24 2.70 -2.02
N PHE A 74 38.96 2.69 -3.32
CA PHE A 74 39.48 3.67 -4.28
C PHE A 74 39.02 5.08 -3.92
N THR A 75 37.72 5.32 -3.77
CA THR A 75 37.19 6.65 -3.49
C THR A 75 37.65 7.19 -2.13
N LYS A 76 37.76 6.34 -1.11
CA LYS A 76 38.21 6.73 0.23
C LYS A 76 39.69 7.15 0.28
N ASN A 77 40.53 6.55 -0.57
CA ASN A 77 41.98 6.75 -0.56
C ASN A 77 42.47 7.65 -1.72
N PHE A 78 41.56 8.23 -2.51
CA PHE A 78 41.91 9.06 -3.65
C PHE A 78 42.60 10.37 -3.23
N ASP A 79 43.75 10.67 -3.82
CA ASP A 79 44.46 11.92 -3.62
C ASP A 79 43.89 13.02 -4.53
N SER A 80 43.16 13.96 -3.94
CA SER A 80 42.55 15.09 -4.66
C SER A 80 43.54 16.06 -5.32
N THR A 81 44.85 15.91 -5.09
CA THR A 81 45.89 16.70 -5.78
C THR A 81 46.38 16.04 -7.08
N SER A 82 46.02 14.78 -7.30
CA SER A 82 46.35 14.02 -8.52
C SER A 82 45.31 14.24 -9.63
N THR A 83 45.62 13.79 -10.85
CA THR A 83 44.65 13.79 -11.95
C THR A 83 43.43 12.95 -11.57
N PHE A 84 42.24 13.49 -11.78
CA PHE A 84 41.00 12.76 -11.52
C PHE A 84 40.92 11.51 -12.41
N VAL A 85 40.77 10.35 -11.77
CA VAL A 85 40.51 9.07 -12.44
C VAL A 85 39.04 8.80 -12.33
N SER A 86 38.34 8.52 -13.43
CA SER A 86 36.89 8.26 -13.43
C SER A 86 36.54 6.93 -12.75
N VAL A 87 35.28 6.80 -12.36
CA VAL A 87 34.76 5.55 -11.78
C VAL A 87 34.73 4.43 -12.82
N ASP A 88 34.50 4.75 -14.10
CA ASP A 88 34.58 3.80 -15.21
C ASP A 88 35.99 3.22 -15.37
N GLU A 89 37.01 4.08 -15.37
CA GLU A 89 38.42 3.64 -15.45
C GLU A 89 38.80 2.76 -14.25
N HIS A 90 38.37 3.16 -13.04
CA HIS A 90 38.57 2.33 -11.85
C HIS A 90 37.88 0.98 -12.02
N HIS A 91 36.60 0.95 -12.40
CA HIS A 91 35.83 -0.27 -12.57
C HIS A 91 36.46 -1.21 -13.60
N TYR A 92 36.90 -0.69 -14.74
CA TYR A 92 37.63 -1.46 -15.77
C TYR A 92 38.93 -2.07 -15.23
N SER A 93 39.75 -1.27 -14.53
CA SER A 93 41.02 -1.74 -13.96
C SER A 93 40.82 -2.80 -12.87
N SER A 94 39.82 -2.62 -12.01
CA SER A 94 39.58 -3.51 -10.87
C SER A 94 38.94 -4.83 -11.31
N ILE A 95 38.01 -4.82 -12.28
CA ILE A 95 37.42 -6.07 -12.77
C ILE A 95 38.46 -6.94 -13.48
N LYS A 96 39.41 -6.32 -14.21
CA LYS A 96 40.56 -7.02 -14.78
C LYS A 96 41.35 -7.77 -13.70
N GLN A 97 41.65 -7.11 -12.59
CA GLN A 97 42.39 -7.72 -11.49
C GLN A 97 41.61 -8.85 -10.82
N LEU A 98 40.30 -8.64 -10.56
CA LEU A 98 39.44 -9.63 -9.91
C LEU A 98 39.29 -10.90 -10.75
N LEU A 99 39.04 -10.75 -12.06
CA LEU A 99 38.95 -11.89 -12.98
C LEU A 99 40.30 -12.62 -13.08
N HIS A 100 41.41 -11.89 -13.10
CA HIS A 100 42.74 -12.51 -13.10
C HIS A 100 43.01 -13.34 -11.84
N GLN A 101 42.70 -12.80 -10.64
CA GLN A 101 42.86 -13.51 -9.37
C GLN A 101 42.05 -14.81 -9.29
N ARG A 102 40.93 -14.88 -10.01
CA ARG A 102 40.04 -16.05 -10.06
C ARG A 102 40.32 -16.99 -11.24
N GLY A 103 41.37 -16.71 -12.04
CA GLY A 103 41.72 -17.52 -13.21
C GLY A 103 40.69 -17.43 -14.35
N LEU A 104 40.00 -16.29 -14.44
CA LEU A 104 38.94 -15.96 -15.42
C LEU A 104 39.38 -14.80 -16.35
N HIS A 105 40.67 -14.51 -16.49
CA HIS A 105 41.12 -13.35 -17.27
C HIS A 105 40.88 -13.48 -18.79
N ASP A 106 40.82 -14.71 -19.30
CA ASP A 106 40.67 -14.98 -20.74
C ASP A 106 39.22 -14.94 -21.23
N ILE A 107 38.23 -14.77 -20.34
CA ILE A 107 36.81 -14.80 -20.75
C ILE A 107 36.39 -13.54 -21.51
N LEU A 108 37.10 -12.42 -21.33
CA LEU A 108 36.75 -11.13 -21.93
C LEU A 108 37.99 -10.47 -22.56
N SER A 109 37.83 -10.02 -23.81
CA SER A 109 38.75 -9.08 -24.44
C SER A 109 38.78 -7.75 -23.68
N ASP A 110 39.73 -6.88 -24.01
CA ASP A 110 39.79 -5.55 -23.38
C ASP A 110 38.55 -4.70 -23.73
N GLU A 111 37.99 -4.84 -24.94
CA GLU A 111 36.75 -4.17 -25.37
C GLU A 111 35.53 -4.69 -24.60
N GLU A 112 35.34 -6.01 -24.53
CA GLU A 112 34.22 -6.61 -23.79
C GLU A 112 34.30 -6.32 -22.29
N ARG A 113 35.51 -6.20 -21.74
CA ARG A 113 35.72 -5.85 -20.34
C ARG A 113 35.39 -4.37 -20.08
N TRP A 114 35.68 -3.48 -21.02
CA TRP A 114 35.24 -2.09 -20.95
C TRP A 114 33.71 -2.02 -21.00
N ASP A 115 33.06 -2.73 -21.92
CA ASP A 115 31.60 -2.82 -22.00
C ASP A 115 30.96 -3.38 -20.73
N LEU A 116 31.60 -4.37 -20.10
CA LEU A 116 31.20 -4.90 -18.80
C LEU A 116 31.35 -3.84 -17.70
N ALA A 117 32.41 -3.03 -17.69
CA ALA A 117 32.55 -1.92 -16.75
C ALA A 117 31.40 -0.91 -16.91
N LEU A 118 30.91 -0.70 -18.13
CA LEU A 118 29.73 0.14 -18.38
C LEU A 118 28.40 -0.49 -17.92
N CYS A 119 28.38 -1.68 -17.33
CA CYS A 119 27.15 -2.21 -16.71
C CYS A 119 26.64 -1.33 -15.55
N TRP A 120 27.54 -0.59 -14.89
CA TRP A 120 27.21 0.37 -13.83
C TRP A 120 26.40 1.58 -14.33
N HIS A 121 26.29 1.77 -15.65
CA HIS A 121 25.44 2.78 -16.30
C HIS A 121 23.98 2.31 -16.46
N ARG A 122 23.69 1.03 -16.21
CA ARG A 122 22.39 0.39 -16.48
C ARG A 122 21.92 -0.37 -15.25
N LEU A 123 21.70 0.37 -14.17
CA LEU A 123 21.18 -0.15 -12.91
C LEU A 123 19.70 0.19 -12.79
N GLU A 124 18.91 -0.78 -12.36
CA GLU A 124 17.48 -0.59 -12.17
C GLU A 124 17.20 0.32 -10.96
N PRO A 125 16.27 1.28 -11.07
CA PRO A 125 15.82 2.06 -9.93
C PRO A 125 15.09 1.17 -8.91
N TRP A 126 15.18 1.52 -7.62
CA TRP A 126 14.24 0.95 -6.65
C TRP A 126 12.80 1.29 -7.05
N SER A 127 11.84 0.42 -6.69
CA SER A 127 10.45 0.52 -7.14
C SER A 127 9.75 1.84 -6.76
N ASP A 128 10.24 2.52 -5.73
CA ASP A 128 9.77 3.82 -5.24
C ASP A 128 10.57 5.03 -5.74
N SER A 129 11.75 4.82 -6.34
CA SER A 129 12.69 5.91 -6.64
C SER A 129 12.13 6.93 -7.63
N VAL A 130 11.54 6.47 -8.73
CA VAL A 130 11.01 7.35 -9.78
C VAL A 130 9.88 8.21 -9.23
N GLU A 131 8.82 7.59 -8.71
CA GLU A 131 7.66 8.30 -8.14
C GLU A 131 8.06 9.17 -6.93
N GLY A 132 8.95 8.68 -6.06
CA GLY A 132 9.47 9.45 -4.93
C GLY A 132 10.18 10.74 -5.37
N LEU A 133 11.02 10.66 -6.40
CA LEU A 133 11.68 11.84 -6.98
C LEU A 133 10.68 12.80 -7.65
N GLU A 134 9.69 12.29 -8.39
CA GLU A 134 8.62 13.13 -8.97
C GLU A 134 7.85 13.92 -7.91
N LEU A 135 7.56 13.30 -6.76
CA LEU A 135 6.87 13.95 -5.65
C LEU A 135 7.77 15.00 -4.98
N LEU A 136 9.05 14.69 -4.76
CA LEU A 136 10.00 15.61 -4.16
C LEU A 136 10.27 16.83 -5.05
N ASN A 137 10.30 16.64 -6.37
CA ASN A 137 10.45 17.71 -7.36
C ASN A 137 9.37 18.79 -7.28
N ARG A 138 8.20 18.49 -6.71
CA ARG A 138 7.13 19.48 -6.51
C ARG A 138 7.49 20.54 -5.48
N ARG A 139 8.51 20.29 -4.65
CA ARG A 139 8.88 21.16 -3.52
C ARG A 139 10.37 21.48 -3.44
N PHE A 140 11.24 20.59 -3.90
CA PHE A 140 12.68 20.71 -3.75
C PHE A 140 13.38 20.66 -5.10
N GLN A 141 14.51 21.36 -5.23
CA GLN A 141 15.44 21.10 -6.33
C GLN A 141 16.18 19.80 -6.04
N THR A 142 15.89 18.74 -6.79
CA THR A 142 16.60 17.47 -6.64
C THR A 142 17.86 17.45 -7.52
N CYS A 143 18.94 16.93 -6.98
CA CYS A 143 20.21 16.80 -7.68
C CYS A 143 20.91 15.51 -7.28
N THR A 144 21.58 14.85 -8.22
CA THR A 144 22.55 13.82 -7.83
C THR A 144 23.71 14.48 -7.10
N LEU A 145 24.28 13.81 -6.10
CA LEU A 145 25.60 14.09 -5.58
C LEU A 145 26.28 12.74 -5.36
N SER A 146 26.79 12.19 -6.45
CA SER A 146 27.36 10.85 -6.46
C SER A 146 28.81 10.87 -6.91
N ASN A 147 29.54 9.85 -6.48
CA ASN A 147 30.92 9.64 -6.86
C ASN A 147 31.07 9.17 -8.32
N GLY A 148 30.01 8.71 -9.00
CA GLY A 148 30.08 8.36 -10.43
C GLY A 148 30.46 9.57 -11.31
N ASN A 149 31.19 9.34 -12.40
CA ASN A 149 31.48 10.35 -13.43
C ASN A 149 30.21 10.81 -14.16
N VAL A 150 30.28 11.93 -14.88
CA VAL A 150 29.09 12.60 -15.44
C VAL A 150 28.33 11.70 -16.41
N SER A 151 29.02 11.08 -17.38
CA SER A 151 28.41 10.19 -18.36
C SER A 151 27.70 8.99 -17.71
N LEU A 152 28.30 8.41 -16.67
CA LEU A 152 27.68 7.33 -15.89
C LEU A 152 26.35 7.79 -15.31
N LEU A 153 26.34 8.93 -14.62
CA LEU A 153 25.11 9.43 -13.98
C LEU A 153 24.04 9.78 -15.02
N GLU A 154 24.41 10.42 -16.13
CA GLU A 154 23.47 10.75 -17.21
C GLU A 154 22.83 9.50 -17.82
N ASP A 155 23.63 8.44 -18.06
CA ASP A 155 23.12 7.17 -18.56
C ASP A 155 22.19 6.48 -17.55
N LEU A 156 22.53 6.50 -16.25
CA LEU A 156 21.65 5.97 -15.19
C LEU A 156 20.31 6.71 -15.16
N LEU A 157 20.34 8.04 -15.22
CA LEU A 157 19.14 8.87 -15.22
C LEU A 157 18.26 8.54 -16.42
N LYS A 158 18.86 8.37 -17.59
CA LYS A 158 18.15 8.01 -18.82
C LYS A 158 17.61 6.58 -18.79
N TYR A 159 18.42 5.61 -18.34
CA TYR A 159 18.06 4.19 -18.27
C TYR A 159 16.92 3.97 -17.28
N GLY A 160 17.05 4.49 -16.06
CA GLY A 160 16.07 4.34 -15.00
C GLY A 160 14.91 5.35 -15.05
N SER A 161 14.88 6.24 -16.05
CA SER A 161 13.93 7.37 -16.12
C SER A 161 13.85 8.17 -14.82
N LEU A 162 15.00 8.37 -14.16
CA LEU A 162 15.08 9.05 -12.87
C LEU A 162 14.91 10.57 -13.08
N PRO A 163 13.86 11.20 -12.53
CA PRO A 163 13.50 12.57 -12.87
C PRO A 163 14.30 13.59 -12.05
N PHE A 164 15.60 13.39 -11.86
CA PHE A 164 16.44 14.40 -11.22
C PHE A 164 16.44 15.70 -12.02
N MET A 165 16.33 16.84 -11.36
CA MET A 165 16.38 18.14 -12.04
C MET A 165 17.80 18.50 -12.49
N ASN A 166 18.82 18.02 -11.77
CA ASN A 166 20.21 18.40 -11.99
C ASN A 166 21.17 17.24 -11.70
N VAL A 167 22.37 17.30 -12.29
CA VAL A 167 23.45 16.34 -12.05
C VAL A 167 24.65 17.03 -11.40
N ALA A 168 25.02 16.60 -10.20
CA ALA A 168 26.34 16.83 -9.62
C ALA A 168 27.08 15.49 -9.40
N SER A 169 28.37 15.52 -9.71
CA SER A 169 29.26 14.37 -9.79
C SER A 169 30.57 14.74 -9.11
N ALA A 170 31.24 13.78 -8.47
CA ALA A 170 32.59 13.93 -7.95
C ALA A 170 33.59 14.46 -9.01
N GLU A 171 33.38 14.14 -10.29
CA GLU A 171 34.19 14.62 -11.41
C GLU A 171 34.20 16.15 -11.51
N HIS A 172 33.04 16.79 -11.29
CA HIS A 172 32.94 18.25 -11.30
C HIS A 172 33.81 18.92 -10.22
N PHE A 173 34.11 18.19 -9.14
CA PHE A 173 34.80 18.72 -7.97
C PHE A 173 36.25 18.23 -7.87
N GLY A 174 36.65 17.27 -8.71
CA GLY A 174 37.95 16.60 -8.62
C GLY A 174 38.16 15.86 -7.28
N ALA A 175 37.08 15.45 -6.61
CA ALA A 175 37.14 14.84 -5.29
C ALA A 175 35.94 13.92 -5.05
N TYR A 176 36.20 12.78 -4.40
CA TYR A 176 35.18 11.80 -4.04
C TYR A 176 34.66 12.02 -2.62
N LYS A 177 33.35 11.81 -2.41
CA LYS A 177 32.78 11.60 -1.07
C LYS A 177 33.51 10.43 -0.40
N PRO A 178 33.87 10.54 0.90
CA PRO A 178 33.38 11.53 1.87
C PRO A 178 34.19 12.83 2.00
N ALA A 179 35.03 13.21 1.03
CA ALA A 179 35.78 14.48 1.11
C ALA A 179 34.82 15.70 1.15
N LEU A 180 35.05 16.63 2.08
CA LEU A 180 34.19 17.81 2.27
C LEU A 180 34.04 18.66 1.00
N ARG A 181 35.09 18.71 0.17
CA ARG A 181 35.11 19.41 -1.11
C ARG A 181 33.96 18.99 -2.05
N ALA A 182 33.55 17.72 -2.03
CA ALA A 182 32.44 17.24 -2.87
C ALA A 182 31.10 17.88 -2.45
N TYR A 183 30.84 18.00 -1.15
CA TYR A 183 29.61 18.60 -0.64
C TYR A 183 29.63 20.13 -0.76
N HIS A 184 30.73 20.78 -0.40
CA HIS A 184 30.87 22.23 -0.52
C HIS A 184 30.81 22.69 -1.98
N GLY A 185 31.49 21.98 -2.89
CA GLY A 185 31.40 22.25 -4.32
C GLY A 185 29.98 22.07 -4.88
N ALA A 186 29.23 21.09 -4.37
CA ALA A 186 27.83 20.91 -4.75
C ALA A 186 26.94 22.06 -4.27
N ALA A 187 27.09 22.52 -3.02
CA ALA A 187 26.33 23.67 -2.51
C ALA A 187 26.69 24.96 -3.28
N GLU A 188 27.99 25.21 -3.51
CA GLU A 188 28.50 26.37 -4.23
C GLU A 188 27.98 26.43 -5.67
N ARG A 189 27.91 25.29 -6.37
CA ARG A 189 27.38 25.20 -7.73
C ARG A 189 25.93 25.70 -7.84
N PHE A 190 25.14 25.57 -6.77
CA PHE A 190 23.76 26.03 -6.70
C PHE A 190 23.61 27.41 -6.03
N GLY A 191 24.71 28.02 -5.59
CA GLY A 191 24.68 29.29 -4.85
C GLY A 191 23.97 29.17 -3.51
N LEU A 192 24.03 27.99 -2.87
CA LEU A 192 23.37 27.70 -1.60
C LEU A 192 24.38 27.64 -0.47
N ASP A 193 23.96 28.08 0.72
CA ASP A 193 24.70 27.76 1.94
C ASP A 193 24.55 26.26 2.25
N PRO A 194 25.59 25.55 2.74
CA PRO A 194 25.47 24.14 3.10
C PRO A 194 24.29 23.82 4.03
N SER A 195 23.89 24.73 4.92
CA SER A 195 22.72 24.56 5.79
C SER A 195 21.38 24.59 5.06
N GLU A 196 21.35 25.02 3.80
CA GLU A 196 20.18 25.00 2.92
C GLU A 196 20.10 23.73 2.06
N CYS A 197 21.09 22.85 2.18
CA CYS A 197 21.21 21.61 1.42
C CYS A 197 20.86 20.39 2.28
N GLY A 198 20.08 19.46 1.73
CA GLY A 198 19.85 18.15 2.34
C GLY A 198 20.58 17.06 1.59
N MET A 199 21.31 16.18 2.29
CA MET A 199 21.90 14.96 1.73
C MET A 199 21.00 13.76 2.01
N VAL A 200 20.63 13.03 0.96
CA VAL A 200 19.82 11.81 1.03
C VAL A 200 20.69 10.62 0.64
N ALA A 201 20.84 9.65 1.55
CA ALA A 201 21.67 8.46 1.30
C ALA A 201 21.22 7.24 2.11
N ALA A 202 21.47 6.05 1.58
CA ALA A 202 21.37 4.77 2.29
C ALA A 202 22.66 4.42 3.07
N HIS A 203 23.64 5.32 3.10
CA HIS A 203 24.96 5.08 3.66
C HIS A 203 25.30 6.09 4.76
N LEU A 204 25.37 5.65 6.01
CA LEU A 204 25.59 6.48 7.19
C LEU A 204 26.94 7.20 7.19
N TYR A 205 27.99 6.59 6.61
CA TYR A 205 29.29 7.24 6.49
C TYR A 205 29.23 8.50 5.61
N ASP A 206 28.39 8.48 4.57
CA ASP A 206 28.19 9.58 3.64
C ASP A 206 27.43 10.72 4.35
N LEU A 207 26.36 10.37 5.07
CA LEU A 207 25.61 11.34 5.88
C LEU A 207 26.46 11.96 6.99
N LYS A 208 27.31 11.19 7.66
CA LYS A 208 28.23 11.73 8.68
C LYS A 208 29.19 12.77 8.11
N ALA A 209 29.65 12.59 6.88
CA ALA A 209 30.49 13.56 6.18
C ALA A 209 29.68 14.78 5.69
N ALA A 210 28.48 14.57 5.14
CA ALA A 210 27.57 15.64 4.76
C ALA A 210 27.20 16.54 5.95
N LYS A 211 26.92 15.94 7.12
CA LYS A 211 26.64 16.68 8.35
C LYS A 211 27.81 17.56 8.76
N LYS A 212 29.04 17.05 8.67
CA LYS A 212 30.27 17.83 8.90
C LYS A 212 30.45 18.97 7.89
N ALA A 213 29.98 18.79 6.66
CA ALA A 213 29.97 19.83 5.64
C ALA A 213 28.90 20.92 5.88
N GLY A 214 27.95 20.68 6.81
CA GLY A 214 26.88 21.61 7.17
C GLY A 214 25.51 21.23 6.59
N PHE A 215 25.39 20.11 5.89
CA PHE A 215 24.13 19.68 5.27
C PHE A 215 23.16 19.13 6.32
N MET A 216 21.86 19.27 6.03
CA MET A 216 20.84 18.42 6.64
C MET A 216 21.00 16.99 6.11
N THR A 217 20.66 15.98 6.90
CA THR A 217 20.92 14.57 6.55
C THR A 217 19.67 13.70 6.66
N ILE A 218 19.40 12.95 5.61
CA ILE A 218 18.21 12.11 5.48
C ILE A 218 18.68 10.69 5.14
N TYR A 219 18.47 9.77 6.07
CA TYR A 219 18.75 8.36 5.87
C TYR A 219 17.56 7.66 5.23
N VAL A 220 17.83 6.89 4.18
CA VAL A 220 16.84 6.04 3.50
C VAL A 220 17.27 4.59 3.65
N GLU A 221 16.52 3.81 4.41
CA GLU A 221 16.84 2.40 4.58
C GLU A 221 16.68 1.62 3.27
N ARG A 222 17.72 0.90 2.87
CA ARG A 222 17.71 0.04 1.69
C ARG A 222 18.19 -1.37 2.05
N PRO A 223 17.49 -2.43 1.61
CA PRO A 223 17.87 -3.80 1.93
C PRO A 223 19.32 -4.08 1.50
N GLN A 224 20.13 -4.58 2.43
CA GLN A 224 21.51 -5.02 2.19
C GLN A 224 22.49 -3.92 1.73
N GLU A 225 22.14 -2.63 1.83
CA GLU A 225 23.06 -1.54 1.44
C GLU A 225 23.90 -1.00 2.59
N GLU A 226 23.32 -0.81 3.78
CA GLU A 226 24.08 -0.34 4.92
C GLU A 226 25.02 -1.42 5.47
N SER A 227 26.27 -1.03 5.68
CA SER A 227 27.36 -1.85 6.20
C SER A 227 27.48 -1.82 7.73
N PHE A 228 26.87 -0.83 8.39
CA PHE A 228 26.89 -0.68 9.84
C PHE A 228 26.12 -1.81 10.51
N THR A 229 26.66 -2.33 11.62
CA THR A 229 25.92 -3.26 12.49
C THR A 229 24.78 -2.56 13.22
N ALA A 230 23.88 -3.33 13.82
CA ALA A 230 22.80 -2.77 14.63
C ALA A 230 23.31 -1.87 15.77
N GLU A 231 24.43 -2.23 16.39
CA GLU A 231 25.08 -1.43 17.43
C GLU A 231 25.61 -0.10 16.87
N GLN A 232 26.24 -0.14 15.69
CA GLN A 232 26.75 1.07 15.03
C GLN A 232 25.62 1.99 14.55
N ILE A 233 24.49 1.44 14.12
CA ILE A 233 23.28 2.23 13.79
C ILE A 233 22.70 2.87 15.06
N ALA A 234 22.65 2.14 16.18
CA ALA A 234 22.21 2.68 17.46
C ALA A 234 23.14 3.81 17.94
N GLU A 235 24.44 3.66 17.77
CA GLU A 235 25.43 4.71 18.05
C GLU A 235 25.23 5.92 17.13
N ALA A 236 25.00 5.72 15.83
CA ALA A 236 24.72 6.80 14.88
C ALA A 236 23.47 7.61 15.26
N LYS A 237 22.42 6.95 15.75
CA LYS A 237 21.22 7.60 16.29
C LYS A 237 21.53 8.46 17.53
N GLN A 238 22.41 7.98 18.41
CA GLN A 238 22.84 8.72 19.59
C GLN A 238 23.74 9.91 19.26
N GLU A 239 24.63 9.77 18.28
CA GLU A 239 25.48 10.86 17.79
C GLU A 239 24.66 11.99 17.14
N GLY A 240 23.46 11.70 16.63
CA GLY A 240 22.53 12.70 16.11
C GLY A 240 22.97 13.36 14.80
N PHE A 241 23.84 12.71 14.01
CA PHE A 241 24.28 13.26 12.72
C PHE A 241 23.30 13.00 11.56
N VAL A 242 22.22 12.26 11.81
CA VAL A 242 21.10 12.02 10.87
C VAL A 242 19.87 12.77 11.36
N ASP A 243 19.40 13.76 10.59
CA ASP A 243 18.25 14.61 10.96
C ASP A 243 16.90 13.93 10.72
N LEU A 244 16.81 13.03 9.74
CA LEU A 244 15.59 12.27 9.43
C LEU A 244 15.92 10.83 9.04
N TRP A 245 15.22 9.88 9.66
CA TRP A 245 15.34 8.45 9.39
C TRP A 245 14.08 7.95 8.67
N LEU A 246 14.24 7.39 7.46
CA LEU A 246 13.19 6.69 6.72
C LEU A 246 13.44 5.18 6.85
N GLU A 247 12.91 4.57 7.91
CA GLU A 247 13.12 3.16 8.31
C GLU A 247 11.95 2.25 7.88
N HIS A 248 12.05 0.95 8.17
CA HIS A 248 10.99 -0.07 7.99
C HIS A 248 9.59 0.48 8.33
N GLY A 249 8.75 0.61 7.29
CA GLY A 249 7.45 1.30 7.32
C GLY A 249 7.30 2.38 6.24
N TYR A 250 8.40 2.76 5.59
CA TYR A 250 8.43 3.53 4.35
C TYR A 250 8.83 2.59 3.20
N SER A 251 8.21 2.72 2.03
CA SER A 251 8.72 2.09 0.80
C SER A 251 9.79 3.00 0.21
N GLY A 252 10.95 3.11 0.88
CA GLY A 252 12.05 4.00 0.49
C GLY A 252 11.69 5.49 0.55
N LEU A 253 11.68 6.17 -0.59
CA LEU A 253 11.36 7.60 -0.74
C LEU A 253 9.87 7.91 -0.61
N ILE A 254 9.01 6.89 -0.70
CA ILE A 254 7.56 7.03 -0.56
C ILE A 254 7.18 6.50 0.80
N GLY A 255 6.55 7.34 1.62
CA GLY A 255 5.92 6.87 2.86
C GLY A 255 4.61 6.18 2.58
N GLU A 256 4.36 5.05 3.24
CA GLU A 256 2.98 4.64 3.45
C GLU A 256 2.30 5.78 4.20
N SER A 257 1.19 6.28 3.66
CA SER A 257 0.35 7.23 4.37
C SER A 257 0.02 6.64 5.75
N LYS A 258 0.52 7.26 6.84
CA LYS A 258 0.21 6.86 8.23
C LYS A 258 -1.31 6.82 8.50
N VAL A 259 -2.11 7.48 7.66
CA VAL A 259 -3.57 7.46 7.74
C VAL A 259 -4.12 6.07 7.37
N HIS A 260 -3.46 5.34 6.45
CA HIS A 260 -3.96 4.07 5.91
C HIS A 260 -3.10 2.84 6.19
N GLY A 261 -1.95 2.97 6.88
CA GLY A 261 -1.19 1.82 7.39
C GLY A 261 -2.11 0.84 8.16
N HIS A 262 -2.09 -0.43 7.77
CA HIS A 262 -3.08 -1.41 8.23
C HIS A 262 -2.68 -2.07 9.54
N ALA A 263 -1.44 -2.54 9.68
CA ALA A 263 -0.95 -3.21 10.89
C ALA A 263 -0.08 -2.28 11.77
N ASP A 264 -0.12 -2.51 13.07
CA ASP A 264 0.81 -1.91 14.04
C ASP A 264 2.17 -2.64 13.98
N ALA A 265 3.16 -2.14 14.74
CA ALA A 265 4.53 -2.68 14.72
C ALA A 265 4.63 -4.16 15.17
N ASP A 266 3.67 -4.64 15.96
CA ASP A 266 3.56 -6.05 16.38
C ASP A 266 2.89 -6.95 15.31
N GLY A 267 2.52 -6.37 14.18
CA GLY A 267 1.90 -7.01 13.05
C GLY A 267 0.41 -7.25 13.16
N HIS A 268 -0.23 -6.78 14.24
CA HIS A 268 -1.69 -6.84 14.38
C HIS A 268 -2.38 -5.65 13.73
N PHE A 269 -3.47 -5.91 13.01
CA PHE A 269 -4.39 -4.86 12.58
C PHE A 269 -5.34 -4.48 13.72
N ARG A 270 -5.28 -3.22 14.15
CA ARG A 270 -6.23 -2.63 15.11
C ARG A 270 -7.07 -1.55 14.42
N ARG A 271 -8.39 -1.76 14.39
CA ARG A 271 -9.32 -0.81 13.79
C ARG A 271 -9.49 0.39 14.72
N LYS A 272 -9.20 1.59 14.20
CA LYS A 272 -9.52 2.85 14.88
C LYS A 272 -11.03 3.09 14.88
N GLU A 273 -11.53 3.67 15.95
CA GLU A 273 -12.95 4.03 16.07
C GLU A 273 -13.33 5.17 15.13
N SER A 274 -14.62 5.20 14.78
CA SER A 274 -15.25 6.24 13.95
C SER A 274 -15.41 7.53 14.77
N ALA A 275 -15.10 8.69 14.16
CA ALA A 275 -15.01 9.97 14.86
C ALA A 275 -16.34 10.77 14.88
N PHE A 276 -17.12 10.73 13.80
CA PHE A 276 -18.36 11.48 13.68
C PHE A 276 -19.54 10.59 14.10
N ARG A 277 -20.23 10.98 15.17
CA ARG A 277 -21.21 10.14 15.89
C ARG A 277 -22.54 10.84 16.16
N SER A 278 -22.84 11.92 15.43
CA SER A 278 -24.15 12.59 15.52
C SER A 278 -25.24 11.75 14.86
N THR A 279 -26.51 12.07 15.15
CA THR A 279 -27.65 11.24 14.77
C THR A 279 -28.70 12.05 14.02
N VAL A 280 -29.20 11.52 12.91
CA VAL A 280 -30.43 12.02 12.29
C VAL A 280 -31.61 11.62 13.16
N SER A 281 -32.60 12.50 13.33
CA SER A 281 -33.81 12.21 14.12
C SER A 281 -35.09 12.57 13.37
N SER A 282 -36.16 11.82 13.64
CA SER A 282 -37.53 12.11 13.20
C SER A 282 -38.16 13.34 13.88
N ASP A 283 -37.55 13.83 14.97
CA ASP A 283 -37.94 15.10 15.59
C ASP A 283 -37.55 16.28 14.66
N PRO A 284 -38.53 17.09 14.20
CA PRO A 284 -38.26 18.23 13.31
C PRO A 284 -37.36 19.30 13.96
N ASP A 285 -37.31 19.37 15.29
CA ASP A 285 -36.52 20.35 16.04
C ASP A 285 -35.12 19.83 16.40
N ALA A 286 -34.77 18.59 16.00
CA ALA A 286 -33.46 18.01 16.25
C ALA A 286 -32.33 18.78 15.55
N GLU A 287 -31.09 18.48 15.94
CA GLU A 287 -29.91 19.05 15.30
C GLU A 287 -29.84 18.68 13.79
N PHE A 288 -30.19 17.43 13.48
CA PHE A 288 -30.23 16.82 12.16
C PHE A 288 -31.61 16.16 11.95
N PRO A 289 -32.67 16.90 11.61
CA PRO A 289 -34.01 16.34 11.39
C PRO A 289 -34.08 15.54 10.08
N ALA A 290 -34.86 14.47 10.05
CA ALA A 290 -35.05 13.62 8.88
C ALA A 290 -35.86 14.37 7.79
N GLU A 291 -35.17 14.77 6.73
CA GLU A 291 -35.75 15.56 5.64
C GLU A 291 -35.37 14.98 4.28
N LYS A 292 -36.32 14.99 3.35
CA LYS A 292 -36.09 14.65 1.95
C LYS A 292 -35.07 15.62 1.34
N ASP A 293 -34.17 15.08 0.51
CA ASP A 293 -33.18 15.86 -0.25
C ASP A 293 -32.17 16.65 0.62
N ARG A 294 -32.02 16.33 1.92
CA ARG A 294 -31.02 16.96 2.80
C ARG A 294 -29.71 16.19 2.89
N TYR A 295 -29.78 14.87 2.96
CA TYR A 295 -28.62 14.03 3.29
C TYR A 295 -28.02 13.36 2.05
N VAL A 296 -26.70 13.18 2.08
CA VAL A 296 -25.95 12.42 1.07
C VAL A 296 -25.16 11.32 1.76
N LEU A 297 -25.29 10.10 1.25
CA LEU A 297 -24.50 8.96 1.65
C LEU A 297 -23.33 8.79 0.68
N TYR A 298 -22.12 9.06 1.14
CA TYR A 298 -20.88 8.81 0.39
C TYR A 298 -20.33 7.44 0.73
N LEU A 299 -20.08 6.62 -0.29
CA LEU A 299 -19.53 5.28 -0.11
C LEU A 299 -18.74 4.74 -1.29
N THR A 300 -18.09 3.59 -1.10
CA THR A 300 -17.61 2.75 -2.21
C THR A 300 -18.34 1.41 -2.19
N TYR A 301 -18.63 0.88 -3.38
CA TYR A 301 -19.23 -0.45 -3.51
C TYR A 301 -18.32 -1.57 -2.97
N GLY A 302 -17.01 -1.36 -2.89
CA GLY A 302 -16.07 -2.36 -2.35
C GLY A 302 -16.21 -2.65 -0.85
N CYS A 303 -16.59 -1.64 -0.06
CA CYS A 303 -16.53 -1.70 1.41
C CYS A 303 -17.76 -2.40 2.05
N PRO A 304 -17.58 -3.36 2.98
CA PRO A 304 -18.68 -4.08 3.62
C PRO A 304 -19.44 -3.21 4.62
N TRP A 305 -18.76 -2.30 5.33
CA TRP A 305 -19.39 -1.35 6.25
C TRP A 305 -20.32 -0.40 5.49
N ALA A 306 -19.85 0.12 4.35
CA ALA A 306 -20.66 0.92 3.44
C ALA A 306 -21.82 0.13 2.84
N HIS A 307 -21.58 -1.12 2.45
CA HIS A 307 -22.62 -1.97 1.87
C HIS A 307 -23.79 -2.14 2.85
N ARG A 308 -23.59 -2.20 4.18
CA ARG A 308 -24.69 -2.22 5.16
C ARG A 308 -25.65 -1.04 4.97
N THR A 309 -25.09 0.17 4.88
CA THR A 309 -25.88 1.40 4.71
C THR A 309 -26.61 1.45 3.37
N ASN A 310 -25.96 1.02 2.28
CA ASN A 310 -26.61 0.96 0.96
C ASN A 310 -27.71 -0.11 0.89
N LEU A 311 -27.47 -1.26 1.52
CA LEU A 311 -28.43 -2.35 1.59
C LEU A 311 -29.68 -1.93 2.36
N VAL A 312 -29.52 -1.28 3.52
CA VAL A 312 -30.65 -0.77 4.30
C VAL A 312 -31.38 0.36 3.57
N ARG A 313 -30.65 1.30 2.94
CA ARG A 313 -31.24 2.34 2.07
C ARG A 313 -32.15 1.72 1.00
N SER A 314 -31.70 0.67 0.31
CA SER A 314 -32.49 -0.04 -0.70
C SER A 314 -33.64 -0.85 -0.11
N LEU A 315 -33.45 -1.53 1.03
CA LEU A 315 -34.51 -2.33 1.68
C LEU A 315 -35.63 -1.46 2.26
N LYS A 316 -35.30 -0.25 2.71
CA LYS A 316 -36.25 0.73 3.27
C LYS A 316 -36.93 1.59 2.21
N GLY A 317 -36.41 1.65 0.98
CA GLY A 317 -36.99 2.51 -0.05
C GLY A 317 -36.56 3.97 0.06
N LEU A 318 -35.37 4.23 0.60
CA LEU A 318 -34.88 5.57 0.88
C LEU A 318 -34.14 6.20 -0.31
N GLU A 319 -34.23 5.59 -1.50
CA GLU A 319 -33.43 6.00 -2.66
C GLU A 319 -33.75 7.42 -3.12
N ASP A 320 -35.02 7.81 -3.05
CA ASP A 320 -35.53 9.14 -3.41
C ASP A 320 -35.45 10.16 -2.25
N ILE A 321 -34.94 9.75 -1.09
CA ILE A 321 -34.85 10.58 0.13
C ILE A 321 -33.40 10.92 0.44
N ILE A 322 -32.51 9.92 0.36
CA ILE A 322 -31.09 10.05 0.65
C ILE A 322 -30.31 9.84 -0.64
N GLN A 323 -29.63 10.90 -1.08
CA GLN A 323 -28.77 10.84 -2.26
C GLN A 323 -27.60 9.88 -2.01
N LEU A 324 -27.24 9.09 -3.02
CA LEU A 324 -26.07 8.22 -2.98
C LEU A 324 -24.98 8.78 -3.90
N VAL A 325 -23.77 8.94 -3.39
CA VAL A 325 -22.60 9.30 -4.19
C VAL A 325 -21.51 8.24 -3.97
N VAL A 326 -20.99 7.71 -5.08
CA VAL A 326 -20.07 6.57 -5.07
C VAL A 326 -18.64 7.06 -5.37
N LEU A 327 -17.68 6.56 -4.60
CA LEU A 327 -16.23 6.74 -4.77
C LEU A 327 -15.60 5.53 -5.47
N ASP A 328 -14.37 5.67 -5.95
CA ASP A 328 -13.62 4.57 -6.56
C ASP A 328 -13.43 3.42 -5.54
N PRO A 329 -13.50 2.15 -5.97
CA PRO A 329 -13.19 1.00 -5.12
C PRO A 329 -11.71 0.83 -4.76
N GLU A 330 -10.80 1.53 -5.44
CA GLU A 330 -9.39 1.60 -5.10
C GLU A 330 -9.17 2.61 -3.96
N LEU A 331 -8.42 2.19 -2.93
CA LEU A 331 -7.93 3.10 -1.91
C LEU A 331 -6.61 3.70 -2.39
N GLY A 332 -6.63 4.99 -2.75
CA GLY A 332 -5.44 5.72 -3.21
C GLY A 332 -4.50 6.12 -2.07
N PRO A 333 -3.34 6.72 -2.39
CA PRO A 333 -2.35 7.14 -1.39
C PRO A 333 -2.89 8.18 -0.39
N GLU A 334 -3.85 8.99 -0.84
CA GLU A 334 -4.52 10.02 -0.03
C GLU A 334 -5.93 9.59 0.43
N GLY A 335 -6.23 8.30 0.35
CA GLY A 335 -7.52 7.71 0.73
C GLY A 335 -8.50 7.56 -0.44
N TRP A 336 -9.79 7.58 -0.13
CA TRP A 336 -10.85 7.40 -1.12
C TRP A 336 -10.98 8.60 -2.05
N PHE A 337 -11.16 8.35 -3.35
CA PHE A 337 -11.18 9.38 -4.39
C PHE A 337 -12.29 9.15 -5.43
N PHE A 338 -12.60 10.20 -6.18
CA PHE A 338 -13.53 10.20 -7.31
C PHE A 338 -12.77 9.98 -8.62
N SER A 339 -13.32 9.17 -9.53
CA SER A 339 -12.59 8.74 -10.73
C SER A 339 -13.43 8.58 -11.99
N GLY A 340 -14.76 8.59 -11.90
CA GLY A 340 -15.65 8.30 -13.03
C GLY A 340 -15.73 6.82 -13.43
N ARG A 341 -14.99 5.91 -12.76
CA ARG A 341 -14.95 4.48 -13.09
C ARG A 341 -15.76 3.65 -12.12
N TRP A 342 -16.25 2.49 -12.54
CA TRP A 342 -16.92 1.52 -11.65
C TRP A 342 -18.12 2.09 -10.88
N GLY A 343 -18.82 3.05 -11.48
CA GLY A 343 -19.93 3.77 -10.85
C GLY A 343 -19.51 4.93 -9.93
N SER A 344 -18.21 5.15 -9.74
CA SER A 344 -17.68 6.35 -9.08
C SER A 344 -18.07 7.61 -9.86
N ALA A 345 -18.42 8.67 -9.16
CA ALA A 345 -18.55 9.99 -9.79
C ALA A 345 -17.17 10.48 -10.28
N GLU A 346 -17.12 11.35 -11.29
CA GLU A 346 -15.86 11.98 -11.73
C GLU A 346 -15.30 12.92 -10.65
N LYS A 347 -16.19 13.59 -9.95
CA LYS A 347 -15.96 14.45 -8.80
C LYS A 347 -17.24 14.51 -7.98
N ASP A 348 -17.13 14.92 -6.74
CA ASP A 348 -18.29 15.18 -5.90
C ASP A 348 -19.25 16.21 -6.55
N PRO A 349 -20.57 15.95 -6.60
CA PRO A 349 -21.55 16.86 -7.19
C PRO A 349 -21.81 18.14 -6.39
N LEU A 350 -21.47 18.20 -5.09
CA LEU A 350 -21.78 19.37 -4.25
C LEU A 350 -20.71 20.46 -4.38
N TYR A 351 -19.45 20.08 -4.29
CA TYR A 351 -18.31 21.00 -4.17
C TYR A 351 -17.25 20.78 -5.24
N GLY A 352 -17.38 19.75 -6.09
CA GLY A 352 -16.38 19.38 -7.07
C GLY A 352 -15.11 18.76 -6.47
N PHE A 353 -15.19 18.27 -5.23
CA PHE A 353 -14.10 17.57 -4.57
C PHE A 353 -13.70 16.30 -5.33
N THR A 354 -12.41 16.00 -5.34
CA THR A 354 -11.84 14.82 -5.99
C THR A 354 -11.48 13.74 -4.98
N LYS A 355 -11.50 14.05 -3.68
CA LYS A 355 -11.14 13.14 -2.59
C LYS A 355 -12.12 13.23 -1.42
N LEU A 356 -12.31 12.13 -0.71
CA LEU A 356 -13.14 12.09 0.49
C LEU A 356 -12.55 12.93 1.63
N SER A 357 -11.23 12.99 1.76
CA SER A 357 -10.54 13.76 2.81
C SER A 357 -10.93 15.24 2.81
N GLN A 358 -11.28 15.80 1.65
CA GLN A 358 -11.74 17.19 1.54
C GLN A 358 -13.04 17.45 2.31
N PHE A 359 -13.92 16.45 2.43
CA PHE A 359 -15.11 16.57 3.29
C PHE A 359 -14.77 16.59 4.77
N TYR A 360 -13.81 15.75 5.19
CA TYR A 360 -13.36 15.69 6.57
C TYR A 360 -12.72 17.02 6.98
N PHE A 361 -11.85 17.60 6.14
CA PHE A 361 -11.27 18.93 6.40
C PHE A 361 -12.29 20.07 6.28
N LYS A 362 -13.35 19.89 5.48
CA LYS A 362 -14.44 20.87 5.42
C LYS A 362 -15.30 20.85 6.70
N ALA A 363 -15.55 19.67 7.26
CA ALA A 363 -16.28 19.53 8.52
C ALA A 363 -15.42 19.92 9.73
N GLU A 364 -14.14 19.57 9.72
CA GLU A 364 -13.19 19.82 10.80
C GLU A 364 -11.77 20.06 10.21
N PRO A 365 -11.30 21.32 10.10
CA PRO A 365 -10.04 21.66 9.41
C PRO A 365 -8.79 20.96 9.94
N ASP A 366 -8.76 20.66 11.24
CA ASP A 366 -7.62 20.02 11.92
C ASP A 366 -7.82 18.50 12.11
N TYR A 367 -8.70 17.86 11.32
CA TYR A 367 -9.01 16.43 11.48
C TYR A 367 -7.81 15.52 11.18
N GLU A 368 -7.40 14.74 12.18
CA GLU A 368 -6.23 13.83 12.10
C GLU A 368 -6.61 12.33 11.97
N GLY A 369 -7.91 12.01 11.91
CA GLY A 369 -8.41 10.64 11.86
C GLY A 369 -8.38 10.01 10.46
N ARG A 370 -8.99 8.82 10.34
CA ARG A 370 -9.14 8.14 9.05
C ARG A 370 -10.34 8.67 8.27
N TYR A 371 -10.15 8.92 6.98
CA TYR A 371 -11.24 9.27 6.06
C TYR A 371 -11.98 7.99 5.64
N THR A 372 -12.98 7.57 6.40
CA THR A 372 -13.69 6.31 6.20
C THR A 372 -14.98 6.48 5.41
N VAL A 373 -15.39 5.40 4.73
CA VAL A 373 -16.75 5.18 4.22
C VAL A 373 -17.43 4.08 5.05
N PRO A 374 -18.74 4.13 5.27
CA PRO A 374 -19.69 5.15 4.79
C PRO A 374 -19.54 6.50 5.49
N MET A 375 -19.93 7.59 4.81
CA MET A 375 -20.00 8.92 5.40
C MET A 375 -21.38 9.52 5.09
N LEU A 376 -22.17 9.82 6.12
CA LEU A 376 -23.45 10.50 6.01
C LEU A 376 -23.22 12.02 6.15
N TRP A 377 -23.48 12.75 5.08
CA TRP A 377 -23.24 14.19 4.96
C TRP A 377 -24.55 14.98 5.02
N ASP A 378 -24.56 16.09 5.75
CA ASP A 378 -25.65 17.06 5.75
C ASP A 378 -25.35 18.23 4.80
N LYS A 379 -26.17 18.41 3.77
CA LYS A 379 -26.02 19.51 2.80
C LYS A 379 -26.32 20.89 3.40
N ARG A 380 -27.16 20.98 4.44
CA ARG A 380 -27.55 22.27 5.01
C ARG A 380 -26.50 22.82 5.96
N LYS A 381 -25.98 21.95 6.83
CA LYS A 381 -24.91 22.30 7.78
C LYS A 381 -23.51 22.15 7.21
N GLU A 382 -23.40 21.56 6.02
CA GLU A 382 -22.13 21.29 5.35
C GLU A 382 -21.13 20.57 6.26
N THR A 383 -21.61 19.53 6.96
CA THR A 383 -20.80 18.73 7.90
C THR A 383 -21.12 17.24 7.81
N ILE A 384 -20.24 16.42 8.41
CA ILE A 384 -20.43 14.99 8.55
C ILE A 384 -21.35 14.74 9.74
N VAL A 385 -22.49 14.08 9.52
CA VAL A 385 -23.40 13.65 10.59
C VAL A 385 -22.80 12.43 11.29
N ASN A 386 -22.49 11.39 10.53
CA ASN A 386 -22.03 10.12 11.09
C ASN A 386 -21.16 9.35 10.09
N ASN A 387 -20.11 8.68 10.56
CA ASN A 387 -19.29 7.76 9.76
C ASN A 387 -19.16 6.34 10.36
N GLU A 388 -20.03 5.99 11.31
CA GLU A 388 -20.18 4.66 11.90
C GLU A 388 -21.35 3.89 11.26
N SER A 389 -21.02 2.85 10.49
CA SER A 389 -22.01 2.06 9.75
C SER A 389 -23.12 1.46 10.60
N ALA A 390 -22.81 1.03 11.84
CA ALA A 390 -23.78 0.38 12.73
C ALA A 390 -24.81 1.37 13.28
N GLU A 391 -24.42 2.64 13.48
CA GLU A 391 -25.33 3.69 13.90
C GLU A 391 -26.15 4.20 12.74
N ILE A 392 -25.51 4.43 11.58
CA ILE A 392 -26.21 4.89 10.37
C ILE A 392 -27.36 3.94 10.03
N ILE A 393 -27.13 2.62 9.98
CA ILE A 393 -28.22 1.69 9.66
C ILE A 393 -29.38 1.76 10.66
N ARG A 394 -29.10 1.98 11.95
CA ARG A 394 -30.14 2.14 12.97
C ARG A 394 -30.97 3.41 12.77
N MET A 395 -30.34 4.51 12.35
CA MET A 395 -31.07 5.72 11.95
C MET A 395 -31.98 5.45 10.74
N LEU A 396 -31.48 4.71 9.75
CA LEU A 396 -32.24 4.41 8.53
C LEU A 396 -33.43 3.48 8.78
N TYR A 397 -33.46 2.73 9.89
CA TYR A 397 -34.60 1.88 10.23
C TYR A 397 -35.84 2.72 10.51
N THR A 398 -35.73 3.76 11.35
CA THR A 398 -36.91 4.46 11.92
C THR A 398 -36.97 5.94 11.63
N GLU A 399 -35.85 6.65 11.57
CA GLU A 399 -35.87 8.13 11.65
C GLU A 399 -36.49 8.78 10.40
N PHE A 400 -36.46 8.09 9.27
CA PHE A 400 -37.07 8.53 8.01
C PHE A 400 -38.47 7.94 7.76
N ASP A 401 -39.05 7.18 8.69
CA ASP A 401 -40.32 6.47 8.47
C ASP A 401 -41.48 7.40 8.12
N GLN A 402 -41.50 8.62 8.66
CA GLN A 402 -42.57 9.59 8.37
C GLN A 402 -42.59 10.02 6.89
N LEU A 403 -41.46 9.90 6.18
CA LEU A 403 -41.33 10.21 4.76
C LEU A 403 -41.62 9.01 3.85
N LEU A 404 -41.82 7.81 4.43
CA LEU A 404 -42.08 6.58 3.71
C LEU A 404 -43.58 6.22 3.69
N PRO A 405 -44.06 5.54 2.64
CA PRO A 405 -45.34 4.83 2.64
C PRO A 405 -45.48 3.92 3.86
N GLU A 406 -46.70 3.78 4.36
CA GLU A 406 -46.99 3.09 5.62
C GLU A 406 -46.45 1.64 5.62
N GLU A 407 -46.59 0.93 4.51
CA GLU A 407 -46.13 -0.45 4.32
C GLU A 407 -44.60 -0.62 4.36
N LEU A 408 -43.83 0.45 4.20
CA LEU A 408 -42.36 0.44 4.24
C LEU A 408 -41.79 0.89 5.60
N ARG A 409 -42.63 1.44 6.47
CA ARG A 409 -42.25 1.87 7.82
C ARG A 409 -41.85 0.68 8.67
N GLU A 410 -40.91 0.88 9.58
CA GLU A 410 -40.30 -0.20 10.36
C GLU A 410 -41.33 -0.97 11.18
N ALA A 411 -42.24 -0.24 11.83
CA ALA A 411 -43.30 -0.81 12.65
C ALA A 411 -44.26 -1.73 11.88
N ASN A 412 -44.36 -1.56 10.56
CA ASN A 412 -45.27 -2.33 9.70
C ASN A 412 -44.56 -3.46 8.94
N ARG A 413 -43.24 -3.61 9.12
CA ARG A 413 -42.50 -4.74 8.53
C ARG A 413 -42.80 -6.03 9.30
N PRO A 414 -42.84 -7.18 8.59
CA PRO A 414 -42.96 -8.49 9.22
C PRO A 414 -41.92 -8.69 10.34
N GLY A 415 -42.35 -9.30 11.45
CA GLY A 415 -41.48 -9.55 12.61
C GLY A 415 -41.11 -8.31 13.44
N GLY A 416 -41.64 -7.12 13.12
CA GLY A 416 -41.32 -5.88 13.81
C GLY A 416 -40.06 -5.18 13.29
N GLY A 417 -39.65 -5.47 12.05
CA GLY A 417 -38.54 -4.81 11.36
C GLY A 417 -37.18 -5.48 11.54
N PHE A 418 -36.13 -4.74 11.26
CA PHE A 418 -34.74 -5.19 11.31
C PHE A 418 -34.18 -5.28 12.74
N TYR A 419 -34.72 -4.51 13.70
CA TYR A 419 -34.26 -4.51 15.09
C TYR A 419 -35.42 -4.53 16.12
N PRO A 420 -36.25 -5.59 16.09
CA PRO A 420 -37.47 -5.67 16.88
C PRO A 420 -37.20 -5.87 18.37
N ALA A 421 -38.02 -5.24 19.22
CA ALA A 421 -37.80 -5.17 20.67
C ALA A 421 -37.58 -6.54 21.35
N HIS A 422 -38.31 -7.58 20.91
CA HIS A 422 -38.27 -8.91 21.50
C HIS A 422 -37.01 -9.73 21.16
N LEU A 423 -36.20 -9.31 20.17
CA LEU A 423 -34.97 -9.98 19.76
C LEU A 423 -33.69 -9.15 20.04
N ARG A 424 -33.82 -7.91 20.53
CA ARG A 424 -32.66 -6.99 20.64
C ARG A 424 -31.50 -7.58 21.42
N SER A 425 -31.76 -8.18 22.58
CA SER A 425 -30.72 -8.78 23.42
C SER A 425 -29.96 -9.89 22.70
N GLU A 426 -30.66 -10.72 21.93
CA GLU A 426 -30.05 -11.83 21.19
C GLU A 426 -29.29 -11.33 19.97
N ILE A 427 -29.85 -10.36 19.24
CA ILE A 427 -29.22 -9.68 18.11
C ILE A 427 -27.93 -8.99 18.55
N ASP A 428 -27.96 -8.21 19.63
CA ASP A 428 -26.80 -7.49 20.15
C ASP A 428 -25.72 -8.47 20.62
N ALA A 429 -26.10 -9.52 21.34
CA ALA A 429 -25.18 -10.57 21.76
C ALA A 429 -24.52 -11.27 20.56
N MET A 430 -25.26 -11.54 19.48
CA MET A 430 -24.70 -12.10 18.25
C MET A 430 -23.76 -11.12 17.54
N ASN A 431 -24.23 -9.90 17.33
CA ASN A 431 -23.53 -8.87 16.60
C ASN A 431 -22.16 -8.53 17.21
N GLU A 432 -22.04 -8.63 18.53
CA GLU A 432 -20.80 -8.37 19.25
C GLU A 432 -19.68 -9.33 18.80
N TRP A 433 -19.90 -10.64 18.93
CA TRP A 433 -18.87 -11.61 18.54
C TRP A 433 -18.75 -11.75 17.01
N VAL A 434 -19.85 -11.58 16.25
CA VAL A 434 -19.80 -11.54 14.78
C VAL A 434 -18.95 -10.37 14.30
N TYR A 435 -19.06 -9.19 14.92
CA TYR A 435 -18.20 -8.06 14.58
C TYR A 435 -16.72 -8.37 14.88
N HIS A 436 -16.40 -8.77 16.11
CA HIS A 436 -15.02 -8.94 16.54
C HIS A 436 -14.29 -10.12 15.88
N LYS A 437 -15.00 -11.23 15.65
CA LYS A 437 -14.42 -12.49 15.15
C LYS A 437 -14.69 -12.75 13.67
N ILE A 438 -15.74 -12.20 13.07
CA ILE A 438 -16.06 -12.43 11.63
C ILE A 438 -15.85 -11.15 10.82
N ASN A 439 -16.67 -10.11 11.04
CA ASN A 439 -16.66 -8.93 10.18
C ASN A 439 -15.32 -8.19 10.21
N ASN A 440 -14.77 -8.00 11.40
CA ASN A 440 -13.44 -7.43 11.58
C ASN A 440 -12.36 -8.53 11.62
N GLY A 441 -12.72 -9.77 11.94
CA GLY A 441 -11.79 -10.91 11.99
C GLY A 441 -11.10 -11.16 10.65
N VAL A 442 -11.84 -11.13 9.54
CA VAL A 442 -11.23 -11.27 8.19
C VAL A 442 -10.20 -10.18 7.90
N TYR A 443 -10.39 -8.96 8.40
CA TYR A 443 -9.41 -7.87 8.25
C TYR A 443 -8.21 -8.05 9.17
N LYS A 444 -8.42 -8.50 10.41
CA LYS A 444 -7.33 -8.83 11.34
C LYS A 444 -6.42 -9.92 10.77
N THR A 445 -7.01 -10.94 10.14
CA THR A 445 -6.29 -12.00 9.43
C THR A 445 -5.60 -11.47 8.17
N GLY A 446 -6.34 -10.78 7.30
CA GLY A 446 -5.84 -10.34 6.00
C GLY A 446 -4.72 -9.31 6.06
N PHE A 447 -4.77 -8.42 7.05
CA PHE A 447 -3.77 -7.36 7.23
C PHE A 447 -2.66 -7.72 8.22
N ALA A 448 -2.67 -8.91 8.79
CA ALA A 448 -1.56 -9.37 9.63
C ALA A 448 -0.24 -9.38 8.83
N THR A 449 0.82 -8.82 9.43
CA THR A 449 2.16 -8.81 8.82
C THR A 449 3.11 -9.82 9.45
N THR A 450 2.72 -10.47 10.56
CA THR A 450 3.45 -11.56 11.22
C THR A 450 2.61 -12.85 11.22
N GLN A 451 3.28 -14.00 11.28
CA GLN A 451 2.61 -15.30 11.35
C GLN A 451 1.78 -15.44 12.63
N GLU A 452 2.31 -14.98 13.76
CA GLU A 452 1.61 -14.98 15.05
C GLU A 452 0.31 -14.16 15.00
N ALA A 453 0.35 -12.94 14.46
CA ALA A 453 -0.83 -12.10 14.33
C ALA A 453 -1.88 -12.71 13.39
N TYR A 454 -1.44 -13.39 12.33
CA TYR A 454 -2.32 -14.13 11.42
C TYR A 454 -2.99 -15.31 12.13
N ASP A 455 -2.21 -16.17 12.79
CA ASP A 455 -2.71 -17.37 13.48
C ASP A 455 -3.66 -17.00 14.62
N ALA A 456 -3.36 -15.94 15.37
CA ALA A 456 -4.22 -15.43 16.44
C ALA A 456 -5.62 -14.98 15.97
N ASN A 457 -5.83 -14.78 14.66
CA ASN A 457 -7.11 -14.32 14.11
C ASN A 457 -7.77 -15.32 13.16
N VAL A 458 -7.00 -16.12 12.42
CA VAL A 458 -7.58 -17.09 11.48
C VAL A 458 -8.35 -18.20 12.21
N TYR A 459 -7.83 -18.76 13.31
CA TYR A 459 -8.55 -19.83 14.02
C TYR A 459 -9.83 -19.31 14.70
N PRO A 460 -9.83 -18.19 15.45
CA PRO A 460 -11.06 -17.65 16.03
C PRO A 460 -12.11 -17.23 15.00
N LEU A 461 -11.69 -16.83 13.79
CA LEU A 461 -12.60 -16.56 12.68
C LEU A 461 -13.37 -17.82 12.28
N PHE A 462 -12.69 -18.94 12.09
CA PHE A 462 -13.33 -20.19 11.68
C PHE A 462 -14.15 -20.84 12.80
N GLU A 463 -13.73 -20.72 14.06
CA GLU A 463 -14.57 -21.10 15.22
C GLU A 463 -15.89 -20.29 15.25
N ALA A 464 -15.82 -19.00 14.92
CA ALA A 464 -17.01 -18.16 14.87
C ALA A 464 -17.93 -18.52 13.69
N LEU A 465 -17.37 -18.87 12.53
CA LEU A 465 -18.16 -19.39 11.40
C LEU A 465 -18.82 -20.74 11.73
N ASP A 466 -18.11 -21.64 12.43
CA ASP A 466 -18.68 -22.90 12.93
C ASP A 466 -19.84 -22.64 13.89
N ARG A 467 -19.75 -21.61 14.73
CA ARG A 467 -20.85 -21.19 15.60
C ARG A 467 -22.05 -20.65 14.82
N VAL A 468 -21.85 -19.88 13.74
CA VAL A 468 -22.96 -19.43 12.87
C VAL A 468 -23.64 -20.63 12.20
N GLU A 469 -22.86 -21.59 11.68
CA GLU A 469 -23.39 -22.81 11.05
C GLU A 469 -24.25 -23.61 12.04
N GLN A 470 -23.75 -23.81 13.27
CA GLN A 470 -24.51 -24.46 14.34
C GLN A 470 -25.78 -23.67 14.72
N HIS A 471 -25.70 -22.34 14.74
CA HIS A 471 -26.84 -21.49 15.05
C HIS A 471 -27.96 -21.65 14.01
N LEU A 472 -27.61 -21.66 12.72
CA LEU A 472 -28.55 -21.89 11.60
C LEU A 472 -29.09 -23.32 11.57
N ALA A 473 -28.46 -24.29 12.24
CA ALA A 473 -28.97 -25.66 12.34
C ALA A 473 -30.20 -25.77 13.27
N HIS A 474 -30.40 -24.80 14.16
CA HIS A 474 -31.56 -24.77 15.04
C HIS A 474 -32.84 -24.48 14.24
N PRO A 475 -33.94 -25.26 14.39
CA PRO A 475 -35.17 -25.06 13.62
C PRO A 475 -35.80 -23.68 13.78
N GLY A 476 -35.60 -23.03 14.93
CA GLY A 476 -36.08 -21.66 15.20
C GLY A 476 -35.25 -20.55 14.53
N HIS A 477 -34.11 -20.88 13.91
CA HIS A 477 -33.19 -19.93 13.27
C HIS A 477 -33.09 -20.17 11.76
N GLN A 478 -34.24 -20.47 11.15
CA GLN A 478 -34.40 -20.56 9.71
C GLN A 478 -35.70 -19.87 9.29
N PRO A 479 -35.79 -19.31 8.07
CA PRO A 479 -34.75 -19.22 7.05
C PRO A 479 -33.60 -18.23 7.31
N TYR A 480 -33.71 -17.36 8.31
CA TYR A 480 -32.74 -16.32 8.68
C TYR A 480 -32.24 -16.49 10.11
N LEU A 481 -31.22 -15.70 10.51
CA LEU A 481 -30.52 -15.90 11.78
C LEU A 481 -31.44 -15.92 13.01
N PHE A 482 -32.54 -15.16 13.00
CA PHE A 482 -33.52 -15.16 14.11
C PHE A 482 -34.92 -15.56 13.64
N GLY A 483 -34.99 -16.51 12.70
CA GLY A 483 -36.25 -17.14 12.27
C GLY A 483 -36.76 -16.63 10.92
N GLU A 484 -38.03 -16.25 10.87
CA GLU A 484 -38.75 -15.98 9.61
C GLU A 484 -38.43 -14.64 8.94
N ASN A 485 -37.89 -13.68 9.69
CA ASN A 485 -37.72 -12.31 9.24
C ASN A 485 -36.23 -11.92 9.20
N ILE A 486 -35.89 -11.06 8.23
CA ILE A 486 -34.53 -10.51 8.08
C ILE A 486 -34.31 -9.48 9.19
N THR A 487 -33.20 -9.61 9.92
CA THR A 487 -32.82 -8.70 11.01
C THR A 487 -31.51 -7.96 10.70
N GLU A 488 -31.10 -7.01 11.54
CA GLU A 488 -29.79 -6.36 11.40
C GLU A 488 -28.63 -7.35 11.47
N ALA A 489 -28.79 -8.47 12.18
CA ALA A 489 -27.77 -9.52 12.26
C ALA A 489 -27.53 -10.13 10.88
N ASP A 490 -28.59 -10.38 10.11
CA ASP A 490 -28.48 -10.91 8.75
C ASP A 490 -27.77 -9.90 7.83
N ILE A 491 -28.17 -8.64 7.88
CA ILE A 491 -27.58 -7.54 7.10
C ILE A 491 -26.08 -7.41 7.40
N ARG A 492 -25.70 -7.42 8.68
CA ARG A 492 -24.31 -7.25 9.12
C ARG A 492 -23.43 -8.43 8.73
N LEU A 493 -23.94 -9.65 8.87
CA LEU A 493 -23.22 -10.87 8.47
C LEU A 493 -23.10 -11.00 6.95
N TYR A 494 -24.18 -10.69 6.22
CA TYR A 494 -24.26 -10.88 4.76
C TYR A 494 -23.13 -10.15 4.04
N THR A 495 -22.88 -8.91 4.44
CA THR A 495 -21.83 -8.07 3.83
C THR A 495 -20.42 -8.65 3.98
N THR A 496 -20.18 -9.52 4.95
CA THR A 496 -18.93 -10.29 5.05
C THR A 496 -19.00 -11.57 4.22
N ILE A 497 -20.08 -12.36 4.35
CA ILE A 497 -20.19 -13.66 3.69
C ILE A 497 -20.19 -13.52 2.16
N CYS A 498 -20.84 -12.50 1.59
CA CYS A 498 -20.85 -12.25 0.15
C CYS A 498 -19.47 -11.91 -0.44
N ARG A 499 -18.47 -11.66 0.40
CA ARG A 499 -17.08 -11.36 0.02
C ARG A 499 -16.12 -12.51 0.36
N PHE A 500 -16.58 -13.51 1.12
CA PHE A 500 -15.69 -14.50 1.72
C PHE A 500 -14.96 -15.32 0.67
N ASP A 501 -15.69 -16.09 -0.13
CA ASP A 501 -15.07 -16.97 -1.14
C ASP A 501 -14.39 -16.18 -2.26
N VAL A 502 -14.97 -15.05 -2.68
CA VAL A 502 -14.46 -14.26 -3.82
C VAL A 502 -13.27 -13.37 -3.49
N ALA A 503 -13.09 -12.99 -2.24
CA ALA A 503 -12.01 -12.11 -1.83
C ALA A 503 -11.28 -12.65 -0.60
N TYR A 504 -11.95 -12.78 0.55
CA TYR A 504 -11.25 -13.05 1.82
C TYR A 504 -10.50 -14.39 1.84
N TYR A 505 -11.07 -15.42 1.22
CA TYR A 505 -10.47 -16.75 1.18
C TYR A 505 -9.05 -16.72 0.61
N LEU A 506 -8.89 -16.16 -0.60
CA LEU A 506 -7.60 -16.10 -1.28
C LEU A 506 -6.78 -14.87 -0.87
N ILE A 507 -7.39 -13.69 -0.95
CA ILE A 507 -6.72 -12.40 -0.84
C ILE A 507 -6.31 -12.14 0.62
N PHE A 508 -7.22 -12.35 1.57
CA PHE A 508 -6.94 -12.23 3.02
C PHE A 508 -6.45 -13.54 3.65
N ARG A 509 -6.19 -14.57 2.83
CA ARG A 509 -5.73 -15.89 3.28
C ARG A 509 -6.65 -16.52 4.34
N CYS A 510 -7.93 -16.20 4.34
CA CYS A 510 -8.91 -16.82 5.23
C CYS A 510 -9.30 -18.20 4.66
N ASN A 511 -8.37 -19.14 4.61
CA ASN A 511 -8.44 -20.30 3.70
C ASN A 511 -8.52 -21.68 4.35
N LEU A 512 -8.87 -21.79 5.65
CA LEU A 512 -9.07 -23.10 6.28
C LEU A 512 -10.27 -23.86 5.70
N LYS A 513 -11.35 -23.14 5.37
CA LYS A 513 -12.62 -23.64 4.82
C LYS A 513 -13.23 -22.60 3.86
N MET A 514 -13.98 -23.04 2.86
CA MET A 514 -14.80 -22.19 1.96
C MET A 514 -16.27 -22.22 2.38
N ILE A 515 -16.99 -21.09 2.23
CA ILE A 515 -18.42 -21.03 2.55
C ILE A 515 -19.21 -22.03 1.69
N ARG A 516 -18.99 -22.02 0.36
CA ARG A 516 -19.75 -22.84 -0.59
C ARG A 516 -19.57 -24.37 -0.46
N HIS A 517 -18.56 -24.84 0.26
CA HIS A 517 -18.21 -26.27 0.34
C HIS A 517 -18.30 -26.82 1.76
N ASP A 518 -17.88 -26.04 2.75
CA ASP A 518 -17.72 -26.51 4.12
C ASP A 518 -18.81 -26.00 5.07
N TYR A 519 -19.64 -25.05 4.64
CA TYR A 519 -20.69 -24.41 5.43
C TYR A 519 -22.06 -24.44 4.74
N PRO A 520 -22.71 -25.62 4.62
CA PRO A 520 -23.92 -25.79 3.83
C PRO A 520 -25.11 -24.94 4.30
N LEU A 521 -25.24 -24.63 5.59
CA LEU A 521 -26.34 -23.80 6.10
C LEU A 521 -26.07 -22.31 5.90
N ILE A 522 -24.84 -21.85 6.13
CA ILE A 522 -24.44 -20.48 5.79
C ILE A 522 -24.56 -20.25 4.28
N ASP A 523 -24.08 -21.16 3.44
CA ASP A 523 -24.19 -21.05 1.98
C ASP A 523 -25.65 -20.99 1.53
N ARG A 524 -26.53 -21.85 2.08
CA ARG A 524 -27.97 -21.81 1.80
C ARG A 524 -28.61 -20.49 2.24
N TRP A 525 -28.30 -20.01 3.44
CA TRP A 525 -28.77 -18.72 3.95
C TRP A 525 -28.31 -17.56 3.07
N TYR A 526 -27.04 -17.55 2.68
CA TYR A 526 -26.42 -16.53 1.82
C TYR A 526 -27.07 -16.51 0.43
N ARG A 527 -27.18 -17.68 -0.22
CA ARG A 527 -27.84 -17.81 -1.52
C ARG A 527 -29.30 -17.39 -1.48
N ARG A 528 -30.02 -17.74 -0.42
CA ARG A 528 -31.41 -17.29 -0.22
C ARG A 528 -31.51 -15.77 -0.19
N LEU A 529 -30.68 -15.09 0.61
CA LEU A 529 -30.68 -13.63 0.67
C LEU A 529 -30.30 -12.99 -0.67
N TYR A 530 -29.26 -13.51 -1.34
CA TYR A 530 -28.79 -12.97 -2.60
C TYR A 530 -29.82 -13.17 -3.74
N HIS A 531 -30.41 -14.36 -3.87
CA HIS A 531 -31.31 -14.68 -5.00
C HIS A 531 -32.77 -14.32 -4.77
N ASP A 532 -33.18 -13.97 -3.54
CA ASP A 532 -34.55 -13.52 -3.27
C ASP A 532 -34.79 -12.15 -3.93
N GLU A 533 -35.56 -12.15 -5.02
CA GLU A 533 -36.02 -10.95 -5.73
C GLU A 533 -37.50 -10.64 -5.45
N THR A 534 -38.08 -11.20 -4.39
CA THR A 534 -39.46 -10.93 -4.01
C THR A 534 -39.62 -9.56 -3.34
N GLN A 535 -40.85 -9.20 -2.96
CA GLN A 535 -41.10 -7.98 -2.19
C GLN A 535 -40.39 -7.97 -0.82
N ARG A 536 -40.09 -9.15 -0.25
CA ARG A 536 -39.37 -9.27 1.04
C ARG A 536 -38.02 -8.53 1.01
N THR A 537 -37.34 -8.57 -0.12
CA THR A 537 -36.03 -7.93 -0.33
C THR A 537 -36.12 -6.71 -1.23
N ARG A 538 -37.32 -6.13 -1.42
CA ARG A 538 -37.57 -5.00 -2.35
C ARG A 538 -37.06 -5.27 -3.77
N GLY A 539 -37.35 -6.47 -4.29
CA GLY A 539 -36.96 -6.82 -5.64
C GLY A 539 -35.45 -7.08 -5.76
N GLY A 540 -34.84 -7.72 -4.77
CA GLY A 540 -33.45 -8.16 -4.84
C GLY A 540 -32.42 -7.12 -4.38
N ALA A 541 -32.70 -6.37 -3.31
CA ALA A 541 -31.76 -5.39 -2.75
C ALA A 541 -30.36 -5.96 -2.51
N PHE A 542 -30.26 -7.15 -1.89
CA PHE A 542 -29.00 -7.86 -1.65
C PHE A 542 -28.18 -8.07 -2.94
N LYS A 543 -28.83 -8.56 -4.00
CA LYS A 543 -28.20 -8.75 -5.32
C LYS A 543 -27.76 -7.44 -5.95
N LYS A 544 -28.68 -6.46 -5.99
CA LYS A 544 -28.47 -5.15 -6.62
C LYS A 544 -27.36 -4.34 -5.97
N THR A 545 -27.02 -4.63 -4.71
CA THR A 545 -25.96 -3.94 -3.97
C THR A 545 -24.66 -4.75 -3.84
N THR A 546 -24.55 -5.96 -4.45
CA THR A 546 -23.27 -6.70 -4.47
C THR A 546 -22.60 -6.74 -5.84
N PHE A 547 -21.30 -6.46 -5.84
CA PHE A 547 -20.50 -6.29 -7.06
C PHE A 547 -19.20 -7.11 -6.95
N PHE A 548 -19.25 -8.40 -7.26
CA PHE A 548 -18.13 -9.33 -7.04
C PHE A 548 -16.83 -8.91 -7.73
N GLY A 549 -16.89 -8.41 -8.97
CA GLY A 549 -15.70 -7.89 -9.67
C GLY A 549 -15.05 -6.71 -8.94
N ILE A 550 -15.85 -5.81 -8.35
CA ILE A 550 -15.37 -4.71 -7.53
C ILE A 550 -14.73 -5.23 -6.24
N TYR A 551 -15.28 -6.29 -5.63
CA TYR A 551 -14.70 -6.89 -4.43
C TYR A 551 -13.30 -7.45 -4.72
N LYS A 552 -13.18 -8.29 -5.76
CA LYS A 552 -11.91 -8.87 -6.17
C LYS A 552 -10.86 -7.79 -6.44
N PHE A 553 -11.23 -6.74 -7.17
CA PHE A 553 -10.34 -5.63 -7.49
C PHE A 553 -9.93 -4.81 -6.25
N GLY A 554 -10.90 -4.31 -5.49
CA GLY A 554 -10.64 -3.38 -4.38
C GLY A 554 -9.83 -4.01 -3.25
N TYR A 555 -10.11 -5.27 -2.90
CA TYR A 555 -9.35 -5.97 -1.84
C TYR A 555 -7.92 -6.29 -2.25
N LEU A 556 -7.70 -6.66 -3.52
CA LEU A 556 -6.36 -6.89 -4.03
C LEU A 556 -5.53 -5.60 -4.02
N LYS A 557 -6.14 -4.48 -4.40
CA LYS A 557 -5.50 -3.16 -4.34
C LYS A 557 -5.16 -2.74 -2.91
N ALA A 558 -6.03 -3.02 -1.95
CA ALA A 558 -5.82 -2.67 -0.54
C ALA A 558 -4.64 -3.41 0.13
N LEU A 559 -4.23 -4.58 -0.37
CA LEU A 559 -3.07 -5.31 0.16
C LEU A 559 -1.71 -4.82 -0.36
N GLY A 560 -1.70 -3.83 -1.25
CA GLY A 560 -0.50 -3.31 -1.89
C GLY A 560 0.05 -4.24 -2.97
N LYS A 561 0.73 -3.69 -3.98
CA LYS A 561 1.46 -4.49 -4.98
C LYS A 561 2.74 -5.04 -4.34
N ARG A 562 2.70 -6.30 -3.89
CA ARG A 562 3.90 -7.03 -3.40
C ARG A 562 4.66 -7.79 -4.50
N SER A 563 4.20 -7.70 -5.74
CA SER A 563 4.87 -8.29 -6.89
C SER A 563 5.51 -7.15 -7.68
N GLY A 564 6.79 -7.26 -8.02
CA GLY A 564 7.52 -6.29 -8.87
C GLY A 564 6.95 -6.13 -10.30
N SER A 565 5.74 -6.65 -10.56
CA SER A 565 4.96 -6.37 -11.77
C SER A 565 4.11 -5.12 -11.61
N THR A 566 4.13 -4.27 -12.63
CA THR A 566 3.27 -3.09 -12.71
C THR A 566 1.79 -3.45 -12.93
N GLN A 567 1.48 -4.69 -13.34
CA GLN A 567 0.12 -5.14 -13.64
C GLN A 567 -0.57 -5.78 -12.43
N THR A 568 -1.79 -5.34 -12.12
CA THR A 568 -2.64 -5.96 -11.10
C THR A 568 -3.34 -7.20 -11.66
N ILE A 569 -3.01 -8.39 -11.13
CA ILE A 569 -3.63 -9.66 -11.53
C ILE A 569 -4.82 -9.97 -10.62
N ILE A 570 -6.03 -9.84 -11.14
CA ILE A 570 -7.26 -10.17 -10.41
C ILE A 570 -7.56 -11.67 -10.57
N PRO A 571 -7.67 -12.44 -9.48
CA PRO A 571 -8.03 -13.85 -9.56
C PRO A 571 -9.38 -14.05 -10.26
N ALA A 572 -9.44 -14.94 -11.25
CA ALA A 572 -10.69 -15.27 -11.93
C ALA A 572 -11.67 -16.01 -11.01
N GLY A 573 -11.14 -16.87 -10.15
CA GLY A 573 -11.92 -17.71 -9.25
C GLY A 573 -12.47 -16.97 -8.02
N PRO A 574 -13.31 -17.67 -7.24
CA PRO A 574 -13.96 -18.92 -7.61
C PRO A 574 -15.07 -18.67 -8.65
N PHE A 575 -15.38 -19.67 -9.48
CA PHE A 575 -16.43 -19.59 -10.51
C PHE A 575 -17.53 -20.63 -10.26
N PRO A 576 -18.82 -20.26 -10.32
CA PRO A 576 -19.33 -18.88 -10.38
C PRO A 576 -19.02 -18.10 -9.09
N ASP A 577 -19.15 -16.77 -9.11
CA ASP A 577 -18.92 -15.94 -7.91
C ASP A 577 -19.85 -16.35 -6.75
N ILE A 578 -21.11 -16.69 -7.07
CA ILE A 578 -22.10 -17.28 -6.16
C ILE A 578 -22.82 -18.43 -6.88
N LEU A 579 -23.06 -19.54 -6.17
CA LEU A 579 -23.81 -20.68 -6.68
C LEU A 579 -25.31 -20.34 -6.86
N PRO A 580 -26.03 -21.00 -7.79
CA PRO A 580 -27.48 -20.84 -7.94
C PRO A 580 -28.23 -21.36 -6.70
N LEU A 581 -29.49 -20.95 -6.53
CA LEU A 581 -30.32 -21.32 -5.37
C LEU A 581 -30.56 -22.84 -5.26
N GLU A 582 -30.54 -23.57 -6.39
CA GLU A 582 -30.72 -25.02 -6.49
C GLU A 582 -29.41 -25.75 -6.86
N ALA A 583 -28.30 -25.38 -6.21
CA ALA A 583 -27.05 -26.13 -6.28
C ALA A 583 -27.05 -27.33 -5.33
#